data_AF-A0A9E4YBD6-F1
#
_entry.id   AF-A0A9E4YBD6-F1
#
_cell.length_a   1.000
_cell.length_b   1.000
_cell.length_c   1.000
_cell.angle_alpha   90.00
_cell.angle_beta   90.00
_cell.angle_gamma   90.00
#
_symmetry.space_group_name_H-M   'P 1'
#
loop_
_entity.id
_entity.type
_entity.pdbx_description
1 polymer ?
#
loop_
_entity_poly.entity_id
_entity_poly.type
_entity_poly.pdbx_seq_one_letter_code
_entity_poly.pdbx_strand_id
1 'polypeptide(L)' 'MSRGPKIVAIGGGTGLATLLRGLKEYTRNLTAIVTVADDGGSSGVLRRELGVLP' A
#
# COMPACT_ATOMS: atom_id res chain seq x y z
N MET A 1 22.99 -9.97 11.74
CA MET A 1 22.69 -8.76 10.95
C MET A 1 21.30 -8.28 11.32
N SER A 2 21.15 -7.08 11.88
CA SER A 2 19.82 -6.53 12.19
C SER A 2 19.08 -6.24 10.89
N ARG A 3 17.79 -6.57 10.80
CA ARG A 3 16.98 -6.43 9.57
C ARG A 3 16.57 -4.97 9.26
N GLY A 4 17.24 -3.98 9.84
CA GLY A 4 16.85 -2.57 9.82
C GLY A 4 15.70 -2.24 10.79
N PRO A 5 15.31 -0.96 10.91
CA PRO A 5 14.19 -0.53 11.76
C PRO A 5 12.86 -1.13 11.30
N LYS A 6 11.93 -1.37 12.24
CA LYS A 6 10.55 -1.76 11.93
C LYS A 6 9.74 -0.51 11.62
N ILE A 7 9.10 -0.46 10.45
CA ILE A 7 8.34 0.71 10.00
C ILE A 7 6.93 0.28 9.61
N VAL A 8 5.94 0.99 10.14
CA VAL A 8 4.53 0.89 9.72
C VAL A 8 4.19 2.16 8.93
N ALA A 9 3.78 2.00 7.67
CA ALA A 9 3.32 3.10 6.82
C ALA A 9 1.79 3.01 6.67
N ILE A 10 1.09 4.11 6.93
CA ILE A 10 -0.38 4.17 6.86
C ILE A 10 -0.77 5.21 5.82
N GLY A 11 -1.61 4.85 4.85
CA GLY A 11 -2.01 5.75 3.77
C GLY A 11 -2.71 5.03 2.63
N GLY A 12 -2.65 5.57 1.41
CA GLY A 12 -3.27 4.97 0.23
C GLY A 12 -2.69 5.49 -1.09
N GLY A 13 -3.25 5.01 -2.20
CA GLY A 13 -2.90 5.47 -3.56
C GLY A 13 -1.45 5.20 -3.99
N THR A 14 -1.02 5.90 -5.03
CA THR A 14 0.32 5.75 -5.62
C THR A 14 1.43 6.32 -4.74
N GLY A 15 1.13 7.32 -3.91
CA GLY A 15 2.11 7.94 -2.99
C GLY A 15 2.67 6.95 -1.99
N LEU A 16 1.83 6.10 -1.40
CA LEU A 16 2.28 5.04 -0.49
C LEU A 16 3.16 4.02 -1.21
N ALA A 17 2.82 3.64 -2.44
CA ALA A 17 3.64 2.72 -3.23
C ALA A 17 5.03 3.28 -3.56
N THR A 18 5.12 4.57 -3.92
CA THR A 18 6.39 5.27 -4.16
C THR A 18 7.24 5.34 -2.89
N LEU A 19 6.63 5.69 -1.75
CA LEU A 19 7.31 5.71 -0.45
C LEU A 19 7.87 4.33 -0.08
N LEU A 20 7.07 3.28 -0.18
CA LEU A 20 7.49 1.91 0.15
C LEU A 20 8.60 1.41 -0.78
N ARG A 21 8.65 1.84 -2.05
CA ARG A 21 9.76 1.53 -2.96
C ARG A 21 11.07 2.15 -2.46
N GLY A 22 11.07 3.40 -2.02
CA GLY A 22 12.25 4.03 -1.42
C GLY A 22 12.67 3.39 -0.10
N LEU A 23 11.71 3.07 0.77
CA LEU A 23 11.99 2.47 2.09
C LEU A 23 12.62 1.08 2.02
N LYS A 24 12.43 0.35 0.92
CA LYS A 24 13.05 -0.98 0.70
C LYS A 24 14.58 -0.95 0.66
N GLU A 25 15.18 0.20 0.34
CA GLU A 25 16.64 0.39 0.37
C GLU A 25 17.20 0.45 1.80
N TYR A 26 16.35 0.73 2.80
CA TYR A 26 16.79 1.00 4.18
C TYR A 26 16.37 -0.08 5.18
N THR A 27 15.28 -0.80 4.92
CA THR A 27 14.81 -1.88 5.79
C THR A 27 13.93 -2.87 5.05
N ARG A 28 13.92 -4.12 5.54
CA ARG A 28 12.98 -5.17 5.08
C ARG A 28 11.79 -5.35 6.03
N ASN A 29 11.76 -4.63 7.15
CA ASN A 29 10.71 -4.75 8.17
C ASN A 29 9.60 -3.72 7.92
N LEU A 30 8.95 -3.80 6.76
CA LEU A 30 7.90 -2.89 6.35
C LEU A 30 6.53 -3.53 6.53
N THR A 31 5.60 -2.81 7.14
CA THR A 31 4.17 -3.12 7.16
C THR A 31 3.42 -1.92 6.58
N ALA A 32 2.53 -2.17 5.63
CA ALA A 32 1.69 -1.13 5.05
C ALA A 32 0.24 -1.36 5.47
N ILE A 33 -0.38 -0.36 6.08
CA ILE A 33 -1.81 -0.32 6.36
C ILE A 33 -2.43 0.61 5.31
N VAL A 34 -3.19 0.03 4.40
CA VAL A 34 -3.74 0.76 3.25
C VAL A 34 -5.18 1.13 3.53
N THR A 35 -5.54 2.41 3.39
CA THR A 35 -6.93 2.83 3.42
C THR A 35 -7.65 2.30 2.19
N VAL A 36 -8.80 1.67 2.40
CA VAL A 36 -9.68 1.18 1.32
C VAL A 36 -10.62 2.28 0.81
N ALA A 37 -10.22 3.55 0.92
CA ALA A 37 -11.04 4.66 0.45
C ALA A 37 -11.30 4.51 -1.04
N ASP A 38 -12.57 4.30 -1.39
CA ASP A 38 -13.09 3.89 -2.69
C ASP A 38 -12.33 4.49 -3.88
N ASP A 39 -11.54 3.66 -4.57
CA ASP A 39 -11.90 3.19 -5.91
C ASP A 39 -12.30 4.20 -7.00
N GLY A 40 -11.92 5.47 -6.91
CA GLY A 40 -12.05 6.38 -8.06
C GLY A 40 -11.19 5.96 -9.27
N GLY A 41 -10.22 5.05 -9.06
CA GLY A 41 -9.27 4.57 -10.07
C GLY A 41 -9.48 3.12 -10.49
N SER A 42 -8.40 2.45 -10.92
CA SER A 42 -8.45 1.10 -11.52
C SER A 42 -9.11 0.01 -10.65
N SER A 43 -9.04 0.12 -9.32
CA SER A 43 -9.74 -0.79 -8.40
C SER A 43 -11.27 -0.64 -8.48
N GLY A 44 -11.80 0.57 -8.67
CA GLY A 44 -13.26 0.74 -8.84
C GLY A 44 -13.79 0.31 -10.19
N VAL A 45 -12.93 0.30 -11.22
CA VAL A 45 -13.26 -0.31 -12.52
C VAL A 45 -13.32 -1.83 -12.37
N LEU A 46 -12.31 -2.46 -11.76
CA LEU A 46 -12.32 -3.90 -11.49
C LEU A 46 -13.45 -4.31 -10.53
N ARG A 47 -13.79 -3.49 -9.52
CA ARG A 47 -14.90 -3.78 -8.59
C ARG A 47 -16.28 -3.63 -9.24
N ARG A 48 -16.47 -2.70 -10.18
CA ARG A 48 -17.71 -2.63 -11.00
C ARG A 48 -17.85 -3.82 -11.95
N GLU A 49 -16.75 -4.34 -12.49
CA GLU A 49 -16.77 -5.49 -13.40
C GLU A 49 -16.91 -6.84 -12.68
N LEU A 50 -16.38 -6.97 -11.46
CA LEU A 50 -16.34 -8.27 -10.74
C LEU A 50 -17.33 -8.38 -9.57
N GLY A 51 -18.08 -7.33 -9.23
CA GLY A 51 -19.20 -7.39 -8.27
C GLY A 51 -18.81 -7.76 -6.84
N VAL A 52 -17.53 -7.67 -6.47
CA VAL A 52 -17.03 -8.04 -5.14
C VAL A 52 -16.97 -6.79 -4.25
N LEU A 53 -17.76 -6.81 -3.18
CA LEU A 53 -17.75 -5.81 -2.11
C LEU A 53 -16.59 -6.09 -1.12
N PRO A 54 -16.10 -5.03 -0.41
CA PRO A 54 -14.73 -4.92 0.12
C PRO A 54 -14.29 -5.96 1.15
#